data_AF-A0A9E5UKH3-F1
#
_entry.id   AF-A0A9E5UKH3-F1
#
_cell.length_a   1.000
_cell.length_b   1.000
_cell.length_c   1.000
_cell.angle_alpha   90.00
_cell.angle_beta   90.00
_cell.angle_gamma   90.00
#
_symmetry.space_group_name_H-M   'P 1'
#
loop_
_entity.id
_entity.type
_entity.pdbx_description
1 polymer ?
#
loop_
_entity_poly.entity_id
_entity_poly.type
_entity_poly.pdbx_seq_one_letter_code
_entity_poly.pdbx_strand_id
1 'polypeptide(L)' 'MERFGEKLRKLRQREGISLRQLAAMLGHSSHSFVTSLERNERKPSAELVVKIADIFGVTTDQLLRDELDVN' A
#
# COMPACT_ATOMS: atom_id res chain seq x y z
N MET A 1 12.48 -3.42 10.32
CA MET A 1 12.10 -2.18 9.61
C MET A 1 11.37 -2.61 8.36
N GLU A 2 10.09 -2.29 8.26
CA GLU A 2 9.23 -2.71 7.15
C GLU A 2 9.33 -1.68 6.02
N ARG A 3 9.53 -2.15 4.78
CA ARG A 3 9.51 -1.27 3.60
C ARG A 3 8.09 -1.00 3.15
N PHE A 4 7.88 0.05 2.36
CA PHE A 4 6.56 0.46 1.82
C PHE A 4 5.69 -0.73 1.34
N GLY A 5 6.25 -1.61 0.51
CA GLY A 5 5.50 -2.74 -0.04
C GLY A 5 5.01 -3.75 1.01
N GLU A 6 5.81 -3.98 2.05
CA GLU A 6 5.46 -4.88 3.15
C GLU A 6 4.34 -4.29 4.00
N LYS A 7 4.42 -2.99 4.28
CA LYS A 7 3.37 -2.23 4.98
C LYS A 7 2.06 -2.23 4.21
N LEU A 8 2.11 -1.98 2.89
CA LEU A 8 0.93 -2.04 2.04
C LEU A 8 0.28 -3.42 2.07
N ARG A 9 1.08 -4.48 1.99
CA ARG A 9 0.60 -5.86 2.07
C ARG A 9 -0.06 -6.15 3.43
N LYS A 10 0.55 -5.71 4.52
CA LYS A 10 0.03 -5.87 5.89
C LYS A 10 -1.32 -5.18 6.06
N LEU A 11 -1.42 -3.91 5.64
CA LEU A 11 -2.67 -3.16 5.64
C LEU A 11 -3.76 -3.85 4.82
N ARG A 12 -3.42 -4.29 3.60
CA ARG A 12 -4.35 -5.02 2.73
C ARG A 12 -4.87 -6.30 3.39
N GLN A 13 -3.99 -7.07 4.03
CA GLN A 13 -4.34 -8.31 4.70
C GLN A 13 -5.18 -8.07 5.97
N ARG A 14 -4.88 -6.99 6.72
CA ARG A 14 -5.65 -6.57 7.91
C ARG A 14 -7.11 -6.27 7.57
N GLU A 15 -7.34 -5.59 6.45
CA GLU A 15 -8.70 -5.31 5.94
C GLU A 15 -9.35 -6.53 5.25
N GLY A 16 -8.64 -7.65 5.10
CA GLY A 16 -9.17 -8.87 4.48
C GLY A 16 -9.45 -8.77 2.99
N ILE A 17 -8.89 -7.78 2.29
CA ILE A 17 -9.16 -7.55 0.86
C ILE A 17 -8.11 -8.21 -0.05
N SER A 18 -8.56 -8.65 -1.23
CA SER A 18 -7.70 -9.22 -2.27
C SER A 18 -6.90 -8.15 -3.01
N LEU A 19 -5.83 -8.58 -3.71
CA LEU A 19 -5.04 -7.69 -4.58
C LEU A 19 -5.90 -7.00 -5.66
N ARG A 20 -6.93 -7.69 -6.18
CA ARG A 20 -7.85 -7.13 -7.18
C ARG A 20 -8.75 -6.05 -6.58
N GLN A 21 -9.24 -6.26 -5.36
CA GLN A 21 -10.04 -5.26 -4.66
C GLN A 21 -9.22 -4.01 -4.37
N LEU A 22 -8.00 -4.16 -3.84
CA LEU A 22 -7.12 -3.00 -3.62
C LEU A 22 -6.78 -2.29 -4.94
N ALA A 23 -6.52 -3.03 -6.02
CA ALA A 23 -6.28 -2.41 -7.33
C ALA A 23 -7.49 -1.57 -7.78
N ALA A 24 -8.71 -2.09 -7.64
CA ALA A 24 -9.93 -1.38 -7.98
C ALA A 24 -10.12 -0.11 -7.12
N MET A 25 -9.88 -0.19 -5.80
CA MET A 25 -9.92 0.98 -4.91
C MET A 25 -8.88 2.05 -5.31
N LEU A 26 -7.72 1.62 -5.80
CA LEU A 26 -6.68 2.50 -6.32
C LEU A 26 -6.98 3.02 -7.73
N GLY A 27 -8.02 2.55 -8.40
CA GLY A 27 -8.41 2.98 -9.76
C GLY A 27 -7.70 2.21 -10.87
N HIS A 28 -7.22 1.01 -10.59
CA HIS A 28 -6.50 0.15 -11.53
C HIS A 28 -7.27 -1.14 -11.83
N SER A 29 -7.36 -1.50 -13.11
CA SER A 29 -8.06 -2.71 -13.56
C SER A 29 -7.27 -4.01 -13.33
N SER A 30 -5.95 -3.93 -13.12
CA SER A 30 -5.07 -5.10 -12.93
C SER A 30 -4.47 -5.15 -11.53
N HIS A 31 -4.49 -6.33 -10.92
CA HIS A 31 -3.81 -6.59 -9.65
C HIS A 31 -2.28 -6.56 -9.73
N SER A 32 -1.70 -6.69 -10.94
CA SER A 32 -0.25 -6.69 -11.14
C SER A 32 0.41 -5.40 -10.62
N PHE A 33 -0.32 -4.28 -10.70
CA PHE A 33 0.11 -3.01 -10.12
C PHE A 33 0.34 -3.13 -8.61
N VAL A 34 -0.65 -3.62 -7.87
CA VAL A 34 -0.56 -3.82 -6.42
C VAL A 34 0.52 -4.84 -6.08
N THR A 35 0.61 -5.94 -6.83
CA THR A 35 1.66 -6.95 -6.64
C THR A 35 3.06 -6.34 -6.74
N SER A 36 3.31 -5.48 -7.74
CA SER A 36 4.60 -4.81 -7.92
C SER A 36 4.93 -3.83 -6.78
N LEU A 37 3.92 -3.16 -6.23
CA LEU A 37 4.08 -2.29 -5.06
C LEU A 37 4.42 -3.10 -3.81
N GLU A 38 3.67 -4.18 -3.54
CA GLU A 38 3.89 -5.04 -2.37
C GLU A 38 5.26 -5.73 -2.39
N ARG A 39 5.82 -5.97 -3.57
CA ARG A 39 7.17 -6.54 -3.75
C ARG A 39 8.27 -5.49 -3.81
N ASN A 40 7.95 -4.20 -3.62
CA ASN A 40 8.86 -3.07 -3.77
C ASN A 40 9.55 -3.00 -5.16
N GLU A 41 8.95 -3.59 -6.19
CA GLU A 41 9.44 -3.57 -7.57
C GLU A 41 9.06 -2.25 -8.29
N ARG A 42 8.04 -1.56 -7.77
CA ARG A 42 7.61 -0.25 -8.22
C ARG A 42 7.62 0.74 -7.07
N LYS A 43 8.21 1.91 -7.30
CA LYS A 43 8.14 3.05 -6.37
C LYS A 43 6.77 3.75 -6.51
N PRO A 44 6.04 4.00 -5.42
CA PRO A 44 4.77 4.72 -5.48
C PRO A 44 5.00 6.20 -5.78
N SER A 45 4.03 6.84 -6.46
CA SER A 45 3.98 8.31 -6.54
C SER A 45 3.49 8.90 -5.21
N ALA A 46 3.76 10.18 -4.97
CA ALA A 46 3.26 10.87 -3.77
C ALA A 46 1.72 10.80 -3.66
N GLU A 47 1.03 11.03 -4.78
CA GLU A 47 -0.44 10.92 -4.86
C GLU A 47 -0.95 9.54 -4.46
N LEU A 48 -0.26 8.48 -4.92
CA LEU A 48 -0.63 7.12 -4.56
C LEU A 48 -0.43 6.83 -3.06
N VAL A 49 0.65 7.36 -2.48
CA VAL A 49 0.91 7.22 -1.03
C VAL A 49 -0.19 7.91 -0.23
N VAL A 50 -0.59 9.12 -0.61
CA VAL A 50 -1.71 9.84 0.03
C VAL A 50 -3.00 9.02 -0.08
N LYS A 51 -3.33 8.53 -1.28
CA LYS A 51 -4.54 7.72 -1.48
C LYS A 51 -4.55 6.44 -0.64
N ILE A 52 -3.41 5.76 -0.52
CA ILE A 52 -3.27 4.56 0.33
C ILE A 52 -3.42 4.93 1.81
N ALA A 53 -2.80 6.04 2.24
CA ALA A 53 -2.93 6.56 3.60
C ALA A 53 -4.40 6.82 3.95
N ASP A 54 -5.13 7.49 3.07
CA ASP A 54 -6.56 7.77 3.24
C ASP A 54 -7.42 6.48 3.29
N ILE A 55 -7.15 5.52 2.40
CA ILE A 55 -7.89 4.24 2.35
C ILE A 55 -7.76 3.46 3.66
N PHE A 56 -6.55 3.42 4.23
CA PHE A 56 -6.24 2.58 5.39
C PHE A 56 -6.22 3.32 6.73
N GLY A 57 -6.49 4.64 6.72
CA GLY A 57 -6.50 5.47 7.92
C GLY A 57 -5.13 5.58 8.60
N VAL A 58 -4.05 5.62 7.81
CA VAL A 58 -2.66 5.75 8.30
C VAL A 58 -2.04 7.04 7.77
N THR A 59 -0.88 7.42 8.29
CA THR A 59 -0.14 8.59 7.79
C THR A 59 0.82 8.22 6.65
N THR A 60 1.16 9.20 5.81
CA THR A 60 2.19 9.02 4.78
C THR A 60 3.57 8.72 5.38
N ASP A 61 3.89 9.29 6.55
CA ASP A 61 5.12 8.98 7.29
C ASP A 61 5.20 7.50 7.66
N GLN A 62 4.11 6.91 8.18
CA GLN A 62 4.08 5.47 8.48
C GLN A 62 4.33 4.62 7.23
N LEU A 63 3.84 5.04 6.06
CA LEU A 63 4.07 4.32 4.81
C LEU A 63 5.52 4.47 4.28
N LEU A 64 6.13 5.65 4.45
CA LEU A 64 7.39 6.01 3.79
C LEU A 64 8.65 5.85 4.66
N ARG A 65 8.54 5.91 5.99
CA ARG A 65 9.67 5.78 6.91
C ARG A 65 9.80 4.35 7.41
N ASP A 66 10.88 3.68 7.05
CA ASP A 66 11.11 2.26 7.39
C ASP A 66 11.16 1.97 8.90
N GLU A 67 11.42 3.00 9.71
CA GLU A 67 11.41 2.97 11.19
C GLU A 67 10.02 3.04 11.84
N LEU A 68 8.98 3.45 11.11
CA LEU A 68 7.62 3.55 11.62
C LEU A 68 6.77 2.35 11.19
N ASP A 69 6.01 1.78 12.11
CA ASP A 69 5.09 0.68 11.79
C ASP A 69 3.69 1.19 11.40
N VAL A 70 3.02 0.41 10.55
CA VAL A 70 1.57 0.48 10.37
C VAL A 70 0.94 -0.52 11.34
N ASN A 71 0.28 0.02 12.38
CA ASN A 71 -0.36 -0.76 13.44
C ASN A 71 -1.58 -1.53 12.91
#